data_AF-K0IBA6-F1
#
_entry.id   AF-K0IBA6-F1
#
_cell.length_a   1.000
_cell.length_b   1.000
_cell.length_c   1.000
_cell.angle_alpha   90.00
_cell.angle_beta   90.00
_cell.angle_gamma   90.00
#
_symmetry.space_group_name_H-M   'P 1'
#
loop_
_entity.id
_entity.type
_entity.pdbx_description
1 polymer ?
#
loop_
_entity_poly.entity_id
_entity_poly.type
_entity_poly.pdbx_seq_one_letter_code
_entity_poly.pdbx_strand_id
1 'polypeptide(L)'
;MDNKQISSKRLRGRSAIEAAHASVTGEDEARLDATISKLYGVKSDEAAEIHINYHIDKILESLARRAGDNGMKRQALAERVQHLDVSGAASQVAKGKLTEAAAVDALFRSLSTIERGGKTIDDRFSIYD
;
A
#
# COMPACT_ATOMS: atom_id res chain seq x y z
N MET A 1 -19.04 7.06 -27.85
CA MET A 1 -18.04 8.15 -27.82
C MET A 1 -17.29 8.18 -26.48
N ASP A 2 -16.74 7.10 -25.91
CA ASP A 2 -16.71 7.10 -24.42
C ASP A 2 -15.38 6.73 -23.75
N ASN A 3 -14.33 6.31 -24.47
CA ASN A 3 -13.12 5.81 -23.82
C ASN A 3 -12.14 6.93 -23.35
N LYS A 4 -12.21 8.12 -23.95
CA LYS A 4 -11.34 9.27 -23.62
C LYS A 4 -11.83 10.06 -22.40
N GLN A 5 -13.11 9.95 -22.08
CA GLN A 5 -13.73 10.70 -20.99
C GLN A 5 -13.57 9.98 -19.64
N ILE A 6 -13.54 8.64 -19.66
CA ILE A 6 -13.28 7.80 -18.48
C ILE A 6 -11.83 7.98 -18.00
N SER A 7 -10.86 8.04 -18.92
CA SER A 7 -9.45 8.27 -18.60
C SER A 7 -9.20 9.68 -18.04
N SER A 8 -9.80 10.72 -18.64
CA SER A 8 -9.70 12.10 -18.15
C SER A 8 -10.34 12.32 -16.77
N LYS A 9 -11.46 11.64 -16.47
CA LYS A 9 -12.07 11.69 -15.12
C LYS A 9 -11.20 10.99 -14.07
N ARG A 10 -10.62 9.83 -14.40
CA ARG A 10 -9.68 9.11 -13.52
C ARG A 10 -8.41 9.93 -13.24
N LEU A 11 -7.85 10.59 -14.26
CA LEU A 11 -6.68 11.47 -14.12
C LEU A 11 -6.98 12.70 -13.26
N ARG A 12 -8.15 13.34 -13.45
CA ARG A 12 -8.59 14.46 -12.61
C ARG A 12 -8.77 14.07 -11.14
N GLY A 13 -9.30 12.88 -10.89
CA GLY A 13 -9.43 12.35 -9.54
C GLY A 13 -8.07 12.15 -8.86
N ARG A 14 -7.12 11.52 -9.56
CA ARG A 14 -5.78 11.24 -9.04
C ARG A 14 -5.03 12.51 -8.60
N SER A 15 -5.10 13.58 -9.41
CA SER A 15 -4.48 14.87 -9.06
C SER A 15 -5.17 15.63 -7.93
N ALA A 16 -6.48 15.47 -7.75
CA ALA A 16 -7.20 16.09 -6.62
C ALA A 16 -6.84 15.45 -5.28
N ILE A 17 -6.61 14.12 -5.27
CA ILE A 17 -6.16 13.40 -4.09
C ILE A 17 -4.71 13.76 -3.75
N GLU A 18 -3.82 13.87 -4.74
CA GLU A 18 -2.43 14.34 -4.50
C GLU A 18 -2.36 15.77 -3.94
N ALA A 19 -3.23 16.67 -4.41
CA ALA A 19 -3.31 18.03 -3.89
C ALA A 19 -3.86 18.09 -2.45
N ALA A 20 -4.80 17.22 -2.09
CA ALA A 20 -5.29 17.08 -0.71
C ALA A 20 -4.22 16.47 0.21
N HIS A 21 -3.43 15.52 -0.29
CA HIS A 21 -2.36 14.85 0.48
C HIS A 21 -1.12 15.69 0.72
N ALA A 22 -0.87 16.75 -0.07
CA ALA A 22 0.31 17.60 0.07
C ALA A 22 0.40 18.39 1.39
N SER A 23 -0.60 18.29 2.28
CA SER A 23 -0.62 18.98 3.59
C SER A 23 -1.19 18.18 4.75
N VAL A 24 -1.39 16.86 4.60
CA VAL A 24 -2.09 16.06 5.62
C VAL A 24 -1.12 15.26 6.49
N THR A 25 -1.13 15.54 7.79
CA THR A 25 -0.56 14.70 8.86
C THR A 25 -1.61 13.68 9.32
N GLY A 26 -1.18 12.50 9.80
CA GLY A 26 -2.04 11.32 10.04
C GLY A 26 -3.29 11.46 10.93
N GLU A 27 -3.54 12.61 11.57
CA GLU A 27 -4.81 12.93 12.24
C GLU A 27 -5.95 13.35 11.28
N ASP A 28 -5.63 13.76 10.04
CA ASP A 28 -6.63 14.16 9.03
C ASP A 28 -7.06 12.99 8.11
N GLU A 29 -6.38 11.84 8.18
CA GLU A 29 -6.60 10.71 7.27
C GLU A 29 -8.00 10.11 7.42
N ALA A 30 -8.47 9.93 8.67
CA ALA A 30 -9.81 9.40 8.94
C ALA A 30 -10.95 10.35 8.50
N ARG A 31 -10.64 11.61 8.16
CA ARG A 31 -11.60 12.60 7.66
C ARG A 31 -11.62 12.67 6.14
N LEU A 32 -10.67 12.02 5.46
CA LEU A 32 -10.58 12.03 4.00
C LEU A 32 -11.75 11.29 3.34
N ASP A 33 -12.34 10.26 3.97
CA ASP A 33 -13.51 9.55 3.42
C ASP A 33 -14.68 10.51 3.12
N ALA A 34 -14.96 11.43 4.04
CA ALA A 34 -16.01 12.44 3.86
C ALA A 34 -15.65 13.45 2.76
N THR A 35 -14.37 13.78 2.64
CA THR A 35 -13.84 14.67 1.61
C THR A 35 -13.93 14.01 0.23
N ILE A 36 -13.57 12.73 0.10
CA ILE A 36 -13.66 11.92 -1.11
C ILE A 36 -15.13 11.74 -1.51
N SER A 37 -16.01 11.36 -0.57
CA SER A 37 -17.46 11.27 -0.84
C SER A 37 -18.01 12.58 -1.41
N LYS A 38 -17.65 13.72 -0.81
CA LYS A 38 -18.06 15.05 -1.29
C LYS A 38 -17.46 15.42 -2.65
N LEU A 39 -16.19 15.10 -2.90
CA LEU A 39 -15.48 15.40 -4.15
C LEU A 39 -16.01 14.60 -5.35
N TYR A 40 -16.29 13.32 -5.13
CA TYR A 40 -16.70 12.41 -6.21
C TYR A 40 -18.21 12.21 -6.28
N GLY A 41 -18.97 12.70 -5.29
CA GLY A 41 -20.42 12.50 -5.21
C GLY A 41 -20.80 11.03 -4.99
N VAL A 42 -19.91 10.27 -4.36
CA VAL A 42 -20.07 8.83 -4.11
C VAL A 42 -20.53 8.55 -2.68
N LYS A 43 -21.09 7.37 -2.45
CA LYS A 43 -21.51 6.92 -1.11
C LYS A 43 -20.29 6.72 -0.20
N SER A 44 -20.50 6.76 1.10
CA SER A 44 -19.42 6.62 2.09
C SER A 44 -18.63 5.31 1.95
N ASP A 45 -19.29 4.18 1.70
CA ASP A 45 -18.59 2.91 1.44
C ASP A 45 -17.69 2.98 0.21
N GLU A 46 -18.20 3.54 -0.89
CA GLU A 46 -17.44 3.70 -2.13
C GLU A 46 -16.26 4.69 -1.95
N ALA A 47 -16.45 5.75 -1.14
CA ALA A 47 -15.37 6.66 -0.77
C ALA A 47 -14.28 5.96 0.06
N ALA A 48 -14.67 5.10 1.00
CA ALA A 48 -13.73 4.31 1.80
C ALA A 48 -12.95 3.31 0.94
N GLU A 49 -13.59 2.67 -0.03
CA GLU A 49 -12.91 1.80 -1.00
C GLU A 49 -11.92 2.58 -1.87
N ILE A 50 -12.30 3.77 -2.35
CA ILE A 50 -11.40 4.64 -3.12
C ILE A 50 -10.19 5.04 -2.27
N HIS A 51 -10.41 5.37 -1.00
CA HIS A 51 -9.36 5.75 -0.06
C HIS A 51 -8.40 4.60 0.25
N ILE A 52 -8.92 3.41 0.52
CA ILE A 52 -8.10 2.20 0.73
C ILE A 52 -7.28 1.90 -0.53
N ASN A 53 -7.89 1.96 -1.71
CA ASN A 53 -7.19 1.72 -2.97
C ASN A 53 -6.04 2.72 -3.21
N TYR A 54 -6.23 3.99 -2.85
CA TYR A 54 -5.17 4.99 -2.90
C TYR A 54 -3.96 4.58 -2.04
N HIS A 55 -4.19 4.14 -0.80
CA HIS A 55 -3.10 3.69 0.07
C HIS A 55 -2.45 2.39 -0.41
N ILE A 56 -3.22 1.47 -1.01
CA ILE A 56 -2.64 0.27 -1.64
C ILE A 56 -1.61 0.68 -2.69
N ASP A 57 -1.97 1.58 -3.62
CA ASP A 57 -1.05 2.08 -4.65
C ASP A 57 0.21 2.72 -4.04
N LYS A 58 0.05 3.61 -3.03
CA LYS A 58 1.17 4.31 -2.37
C LYS A 58 2.10 3.39 -1.59
N ILE A 59 1.54 2.43 -0.86
CA ILE A 59 2.31 1.44 -0.12
C ILE A 59 3.08 0.55 -1.10
N LEU A 60 2.46 0.09 -2.19
CA LEU A 60 3.12 -0.74 -3.21
C LEU A 60 4.26 0.00 -3.90
N GLU A 61 4.06 1.26 -4.28
CA GLU A 61 5.10 2.10 -4.89
C GLU A 61 6.31 2.25 -3.96
N SER A 62 6.05 2.59 -2.69
CA SER A 62 7.09 2.76 -1.67
C SER A 62 7.82 1.46 -1.35
N LEU A 63 7.08 0.35 -1.27
CA LEU A 63 7.63 -0.98 -1.03
C LEU A 63 8.51 -1.43 -2.21
N ALA A 64 8.06 -1.19 -3.44
CA ALA A 64 8.82 -1.54 -4.64
C ALA A 64 10.12 -0.73 -4.75
N ARG A 65 10.08 0.56 -4.42
CA ARG A 65 11.27 1.40 -4.36
C ARG A 65 12.25 0.88 -3.32
N ARG A 66 11.79 0.67 -2.08
CA ARG A 66 12.63 0.15 -0.99
C ARG A 66 13.22 -1.22 -1.30
N ALA A 67 12.44 -2.11 -1.90
CA ALA A 67 12.90 -3.44 -2.33
C ALA A 67 13.99 -3.33 -3.41
N GLY A 68 13.80 -2.45 -4.40
CA GLY A 68 14.82 -2.16 -5.41
C GLY A 68 16.11 -1.61 -4.81
N ASP A 69 16.02 -0.65 -3.90
CA ASP A 69 17.17 -0.06 -3.20
C ASP A 69 17.94 -1.10 -2.36
N ASN A 70 17.28 -2.19 -1.94
CA ASN A 70 17.89 -3.32 -1.23
C ASN A 70 18.28 -4.48 -2.15
N GLY A 71 18.25 -4.29 -3.47
CA GLY A 71 18.71 -5.26 -4.46
C GLY A 71 17.70 -6.36 -4.83
N MET A 72 16.44 -6.24 -4.41
CA MET A 72 15.39 -7.19 -4.78
C MET A 72 14.97 -7.01 -6.24
N LYS A 73 14.93 -8.10 -7.00
CA LYS A 73 14.43 -8.09 -8.38
C LYS A 73 12.91 -7.89 -8.42
N ARG A 74 12.43 -7.13 -9.40
CA ARG A 74 10.98 -6.85 -9.61
C ARG A 74 10.11 -8.11 -9.70
N GLN A 75 10.61 -9.18 -10.33
CA GLN A 75 9.89 -10.46 -10.43
C GLN A 75 9.70 -11.11 -9.05
N ALA A 76 10.78 -11.19 -8.27
CA ALA A 76 10.74 -11.71 -6.91
C ALA A 76 9.85 -10.87 -5.98
N LEU A 77 9.80 -9.56 -6.19
CA LEU A 77 8.85 -8.70 -5.49
C LEU A 77 7.40 -9.02 -5.87
N ALA A 78 7.09 -9.16 -7.17
CA ALA A 78 5.74 -9.47 -7.64
C ALA A 78 5.23 -10.83 -7.12
N GLU A 79 6.11 -11.84 -7.06
CA GLU A 79 5.77 -13.16 -6.50
C GLU A 79 5.62 -13.16 -4.97
N ARG A 80 6.22 -12.21 -4.26
CA ARG A 80 6.16 -12.17 -2.79
C ARG A 80 5.10 -11.23 -2.27
N VAL A 81 4.79 -10.18 -3.01
CA VAL A 81 3.77 -9.19 -2.62
C VAL A 81 2.37 -9.81 -2.57
N GLN A 82 2.09 -10.84 -3.38
CA GLN A 82 0.85 -11.62 -3.33
C GLN A 82 0.65 -12.37 -2.00
N HIS A 83 1.71 -12.56 -1.21
CA HIS A 83 1.65 -13.20 0.11
C HIS A 83 1.57 -12.17 1.26
N LEU A 84 1.54 -10.88 0.94
CA LEU A 84 1.44 -9.81 1.93
C LEU A 84 0.01 -9.31 2.06
N ASP A 85 -0.38 -8.97 3.29
CA ASP A 85 -1.66 -8.33 3.57
C ASP A 85 -1.60 -6.81 3.32
N VAL A 86 -1.40 -6.42 2.06
CA VAL A 86 -1.31 -5.01 1.65
C VAL A 86 -2.65 -4.30 1.86
N SER A 87 -3.76 -4.99 1.60
CA SER A 87 -5.11 -4.44 1.76
C SER A 87 -5.42 -4.15 3.23
N GLY A 88 -5.08 -5.06 4.15
CA GLY A 88 -5.27 -4.80 5.57
C GLY A 88 -4.36 -3.68 6.09
N ALA A 89 -3.11 -3.60 5.65
CA ALA A 89 -2.22 -2.48 5.96
C ALA A 89 -2.80 -1.14 5.48
N ALA A 90 -3.25 -1.07 4.22
CA ALA A 90 -3.89 0.12 3.66
C ALA A 90 -5.17 0.50 4.40
N SER A 91 -5.98 -0.47 4.84
CA SER A 91 -7.17 -0.21 5.66
C SER A 91 -6.82 0.38 7.04
N GLN A 92 -5.72 -0.04 7.66
CA GLN A 92 -5.27 0.56 8.93
C GLN A 92 -4.78 2.00 8.71
N VAL A 93 -4.13 2.28 7.59
CA VAL A 93 -3.70 3.63 7.23
C VAL A 93 -4.91 4.55 6.97
N ALA A 94 -5.87 4.11 6.15
CA ALA A 94 -7.09 4.86 5.87
C ALA A 94 -7.88 5.19 7.14
N LYS A 95 -7.80 4.34 8.16
CA LYS A 95 -8.44 4.54 9.48
C LYS A 95 -7.61 5.40 10.44
N GLY A 96 -6.47 5.92 10.02
CA GLY A 96 -5.53 6.69 10.85
C GLY A 96 -4.86 5.87 11.96
N LYS A 97 -4.92 4.54 11.92
CA LYS A 97 -4.35 3.66 12.95
C LYS A 97 -2.86 3.42 12.77
N LEU A 98 -2.36 3.68 11.57
CA LEU A 98 -0.98 3.42 11.18
C LEU A 98 -0.55 4.44 10.13
N THR A 99 0.72 4.81 10.09
CA THR A 99 1.25 5.67 9.02
C THR A 99 1.68 4.83 7.82
N GLU A 100 1.67 5.40 6.61
CA GLU A 100 2.16 4.73 5.40
C GLU A 100 3.59 4.20 5.57
N ALA A 101 4.46 4.98 6.22
CA ALA A 101 5.84 4.58 6.51
C ALA A 101 5.90 3.31 7.39
N ALA A 102 5.09 3.24 8.44
CA ALA A 102 5.02 2.07 9.30
C ALA A 102 4.42 0.85 8.58
N ALA A 103 3.46 1.04 7.66
CA ALA A 103 2.91 -0.03 6.84
C ALA A 103 3.99 -0.63 5.94
N VAL A 104 4.71 0.24 5.24
CA VAL A 104 5.82 -0.16 4.36
C VAL A 104 6.92 -0.86 5.16
N ASP A 105 7.26 -0.38 6.37
CA ASP A 105 8.26 -1.02 7.22
C ASP A 105 7.86 -2.44 7.64
N ALA A 106 6.61 -2.62 8.08
CA ALA A 106 6.08 -3.92 8.46
C ALA A 106 6.05 -4.90 7.28
N LEU A 107 5.55 -4.46 6.12
CA LEU A 107 5.49 -5.26 4.91
C LEU A 107 6.88 -5.62 4.39
N PHE A 108 7.84 -4.69 4.46
CA PHE A 108 9.21 -4.95 4.07
C PHE A 108 9.89 -5.99 4.97
N ARG A 109 9.66 -5.94 6.29
CA ARG A 109 10.16 -6.97 7.22
C ARG A 109 9.57 -8.34 6.90
N SER A 110 8.28 -8.42 6.56
CA SER A 110 7.63 -9.66 6.14
C SER A 110 8.26 -10.18 4.83
N LEU A 111 8.51 -9.31 3.85
CA LEU A 111 9.25 -9.68 2.63
C LEU A 111 10.61 -10.28 2.93
N SER A 112 11.44 -9.59 3.73
CA SER A 112 12.79 -10.08 4.10
C SER A 112 12.76 -11.35 4.96
N THR A 113 11.65 -11.62 5.65
CA THR A 113 11.46 -12.87 6.40
C THR A 113 11.10 -14.01 5.47
N ILE A 114 10.27 -13.78 4.45
CA ILE A 114 9.99 -14.76 3.39
C ILE A 114 11.27 -15.07 2.60
N GLU A 115 12.12 -14.07 2.33
CA GLU A 115 13.43 -14.29 1.70
C GLU A 115 14.35 -15.20 2.52
N ARG A 116 14.31 -15.05 3.85
CA ARG A 116 15.13 -15.87 4.77
C ARG A 116 14.50 -17.22 5.07
N GLY A 117 13.16 -17.33 5.08
CA GLY A 117 12.43 -18.58 5.32
C GLY A 117 12.50 -19.57 4.16
N GLY A 118 12.76 -19.11 2.93
CA GLY A 118 13.15 -19.99 1.80
C GLY A 118 14.60 -20.48 1.87
N LYS A 119 15.40 -19.90 2.75
CA LYS A 119 16.68 -20.45 3.25
C LYS A 119 16.38 -21.08 4.60
N THR A 120 15.66 -22.20 4.61
CA THR A 120 15.65 -23.04 5.79
C THR A 120 17.09 -23.27 6.22
N ILE A 121 17.32 -22.91 7.47
CA ILE A 121 18.48 -23.19 8.28
C ILE A 121 18.51 -24.71 8.44
N ASP A 122 18.87 -25.43 7.38
CA ASP A 122 19.09 -26.87 7.35
C ASP A 122 20.60 -27.13 7.37
N ASP A 123 21.30 -26.59 8.37
CA ASP A 123 22.74 -26.86 8.46
C ASP A 123 23.32 -26.88 9.89
N ARG A 124 22.54 -26.62 10.96
CA ARG A 124 23.17 -26.51 12.30
C ARG A 124 22.34 -27.02 13.47
N PHE A 125 21.80 -28.24 13.39
CA PHE A 125 21.57 -29.04 14.60
C PHE A 125 21.52 -30.54 14.29
N SER A 126 22.69 -31.15 14.06
CA SER A 126 22.89 -32.57 14.38
C SER A 126 24.31 -32.72 14.92
N ILE A 127 24.47 -32.33 16.18
CA ILE A 127 25.57 -32.81 17.01
C ILE A 127 24.93 -33.31 18.32
N TYR A 128 25.19 -34.60 18.61
CA TYR A 128 24.77 -35.43 19.77
C TYR A 128 23.31 -35.93 19.72
N ASP A 129 23.01 -37.23 19.76
CA ASP A 129 23.67 -38.37 20.42
C ASP A 129 23.79 -39.61 19.49
#